data_AF-A0A0B2QI68-F1
#
_entry.id   AF-A0A0B2QI68-F1
#
_cell.length_a   1.000
_cell.length_b   1.000
_cell.length_c   1.000
_cell.angle_alpha   90.00
_cell.angle_beta   90.00
_cell.angle_gamma   90.00
#
_symmetry.space_group_name_H-M   'P 1'
#
loop_
_entity.id
_entity.type
_entity.pdbx_description
1 polymer ?
#
loop_
_entity_poly.entity_id
_entity_poly.type
_entity_poly.pdbx_seq_one_letter_code
_entity_poly.pdbx_strand_id
1 'polypeptide(L)'
;MLISKFGKLDIMHNNVGMKLTVRVMIPSRYGSIVAMASICGRIGSVALQTYMSSKHNIVELVRNAVVDLGPLRIRVNIVSPYE
;
A
#
# COMPACT_ATOMS: atom_id res chain seq x y z
N MET A 1 0.93 -25.13 3.37
CA MET A 1 0.34 -23.93 2.75
C MET A 1 0.05 -22.89 3.84
N LEU A 2 1.09 -22.30 4.42
CA LEU A 2 0.97 -21.24 5.41
C LEU A 2 0.87 -19.93 4.64
N ILE A 3 -0.35 -19.41 4.43
CA ILE A 3 -0.52 -17.99 4.11
C ILE A 3 -0.01 -17.27 5.36
N SER A 4 1.26 -16.84 5.29
CA SER A 4 2.01 -16.20 6.36
C SER A 4 1.13 -15.15 7.04
N LYS A 5 0.87 -15.35 8.34
CA LYS A 5 0.06 -14.46 9.19
C LYS A 5 0.49 -12.99 9.07
N PHE A 6 1.78 -12.77 8.76
CA PHE A 6 2.39 -11.45 8.56
C PHE A 6 1.99 -10.77 7.25
N GLY A 7 1.84 -11.50 6.14
CA GLY A 7 1.43 -10.91 4.86
C GLY A 7 0.00 -10.34 4.91
N LYS A 8 -0.92 -11.09 5.55
CA LYS A 8 -2.29 -10.60 5.79
C LYS A 8 -2.31 -9.37 6.70
N LEU A 9 -1.43 -9.33 7.71
CA LEU A 9 -1.37 -8.26 8.68
C LEU A 9 -0.91 -6.93 8.05
N ASP A 10 0.12 -6.97 7.20
CA ASP A 10 0.70 -5.80 6.51
C ASP A 10 -0.33 -5.14 5.58
N ILE A 11 -1.08 -5.95 4.83
CA ILE A 11 -2.14 -5.48 3.92
C ILE A 11 -3.30 -4.86 4.70
N MET A 12 -3.79 -5.55 5.73
CA MET A 12 -4.95 -5.06 6.50
C MET A 12 -4.64 -3.76 7.24
N HIS A 13 -3.46 -3.63 7.84
CA HIS A 13 -3.08 -2.38 8.52
C HIS A 13 -2.99 -1.20 7.57
N ASN A 14 -2.34 -1.37 6.41
CA ASN A 14 -2.27 -0.30 5.40
C ASN A 14 -3.65 0.09 4.90
N ASN A 15 -4.53 -0.87 4.62
CA ASN A 15 -5.88 -0.59 4.15
C ASN A 15 -6.71 0.18 5.20
N VAL A 16 -6.69 -0.26 6.45
CA VAL A 16 -7.43 0.40 7.54
C VAL A 16 -6.86 1.81 7.80
N GLY A 17 -5.54 1.95 7.87
CA GLY A 17 -4.90 3.24 8.06
C GLY A 17 -5.26 4.23 6.96
N MET A 18 -5.15 3.80 5.70
CA MET A 18 -5.48 4.63 4.54
C MET A 18 -6.96 5.02 4.53
N LYS A 19 -7.88 4.10 4.87
CA LYS A 19 -9.32 4.41 4.98
C LYS A 19 -9.62 5.48 6.02
N LEU A 20 -8.98 5.41 7.20
CA LEU A 20 -9.16 6.40 8.26
C LEU A 20 -8.60 7.76 7.86
N THR A 21 -7.41 7.79 7.25
CA THR A 21 -6.77 9.01 6.75
C THR A 21 -7.58 9.65 5.63
N VAL A 22 -8.10 8.86 4.69
CA VAL A 22 -8.95 9.35 3.60
C VAL A 22 -10.22 10.00 4.13
N ARG A 23 -10.85 9.43 5.17
CA ARG A 23 -12.06 9.98 5.77
C ARG A 23 -11.89 11.42 6.27
N VAL A 24 -10.69 11.77 6.77
CA VAL A 24 -10.39 13.13 7.23
C VAL A 24 -9.91 14.06 6.11
N MET A 25 -9.34 13.50 5.03
CA MET A 25 -8.85 14.28 3.88
C MET A 25 -9.93 14.61 2.86
N ILE A 26 -10.99 13.79 2.74
CA ILE A 26 -12.10 14.01 1.80
C ILE A 26 -12.77 15.39 1.97
N PRO A 27 -13.16 15.83 3.20
CA PRO A 27 -13.82 17.13 3.37
C PRO A 27 -12.94 18.30 2.94
N SER A 28 -11.63 18.22 3.20
CA SER A 28 -10.67 19.27 2.87
C SER A 28 -10.21 19.22 1.40
N ARG A 29 -10.56 18.16 0.65
CA ARG A 29 -10.13 17.89 -0.74
C ARG A 29 -8.65 18.21 -0.99
N TYR A 30 -7.83 17.84 -0.03
CA TYR A 30 -6.39 18.09 -0.04
C TYR A 30 -5.71 17.12 0.92
N GLY A 31 -4.60 16.54 0.49
CA GLY A 31 -3.82 15.63 1.33
C GLY A 31 -2.71 14.92 0.57
N SER A 32 -1.86 14.24 1.33
CA SER A 32 -0.83 13.37 0.79
C SER A 32 -0.71 12.14 1.68
N ILE A 33 -0.73 10.96 1.07
CA ILE A 33 -0.55 9.66 1.73
C ILE A 33 0.72 9.05 1.16
N VAL A 34 1.59 8.53 2.02
CA VAL A 34 2.81 7.83 1.60
C VAL A 34 2.81 6.45 2.25
N ALA A 35 2.85 5.41 1.42
CA ALA A 35 2.93 4.03 1.88
C ALA A 35 4.33 3.45 1.66
N MET A 36 4.71 2.51 2.51
CA MET A 36 5.99 1.81 2.44
C MET A 36 5.84 0.45 1.77
N ALA A 37 6.51 0.28 0.64
CA ALA A 37 6.65 -1.01 -0.04
C ALA A 37 8.09 -1.54 0.12
N SER A 38 8.56 -2.27 -0.88
CA SER A 38 9.91 -2.82 -0.97
C SER A 38 10.20 -3.11 -2.44
N ILE A 39 11.46 -3.20 -2.84
CA ILE A 39 11.82 -3.64 -4.19
C ILE A 39 11.20 -5.01 -4.53
N CYS A 40 11.04 -5.85 -3.53
CA CYS A 40 10.33 -7.12 -3.55
C CYS A 40 8.86 -7.05 -4.01
N GLY A 41 8.24 -5.87 -3.96
CA GLY A 41 6.92 -5.63 -4.55
C GLY A 41 6.96 -5.41 -6.06
N ARG A 42 8.14 -5.24 -6.66
CA ARG A 42 8.35 -5.01 -8.10
C ARG A 42 9.13 -6.13 -8.78
N ILE A 43 10.05 -6.78 -8.07
CA ILE A 43 10.87 -7.89 -8.58
C ILE A 43 10.58 -9.17 -7.80
N GLY A 44 10.65 -10.32 -8.48
CA GLY A 44 10.49 -11.62 -7.85
C GLY A 44 11.79 -12.10 -7.20
N SER A 45 11.68 -12.82 -6.07
CA SER A 45 12.79 -13.53 -5.42
C SER A 45 12.33 -14.89 -4.91
N VAL A 46 13.19 -15.90 -5.04
CA VAL A 46 12.87 -17.32 -4.74
C VAL A 46 12.69 -17.56 -3.24
N ALA A 47 13.31 -16.75 -2.37
CA ALA A 47 13.37 -17.03 -0.93
C ALA A 47 12.17 -16.51 -0.10
N LEU A 48 11.34 -15.61 -0.65
CA LEU A 48 10.45 -14.77 0.16
C LEU A 48 9.03 -14.62 -0.42
N GLN A 49 8.45 -15.68 -0.99
CA GLN A 49 7.19 -15.64 -1.75
C GLN A 49 6.02 -14.94 -1.02
N THR A 50 5.86 -15.15 0.30
CA THR A 50 4.75 -14.51 1.06
C THR A 50 4.99 -13.02 1.33
N TYR A 51 6.24 -12.62 1.56
CA TYR A 51 6.61 -11.22 1.71
C TYR A 51 6.50 -10.49 0.37
N MET A 52 6.96 -11.10 -0.74
CA MET A 52 6.78 -10.56 -2.10
C MET A 52 5.29 -10.30 -2.37
N SER A 53 4.43 -11.29 -2.12
CA SER A 53 2.99 -11.15 -2.33
C SER A 53 2.40 -10.00 -1.50
N SER A 54 2.81 -9.87 -0.23
CA SER A 54 2.39 -8.76 0.62
C SER A 54 2.81 -7.40 0.06
N LYS A 55 4.07 -7.26 -0.36
CA LYS A 55 4.60 -5.99 -0.89
C LYS A 55 4.02 -5.65 -2.26
N HIS A 56 3.73 -6.64 -3.09
CA HIS A 56 3.00 -6.44 -4.35
C HIS A 56 1.57 -5.98 -4.09
N ASN A 57 0.89 -6.56 -3.10
CA ASN A 57 -0.46 -6.14 -2.71
C ASN A 57 -0.50 -4.69 -2.20
N ILE A 58 0.54 -4.20 -1.51
CA ILE A 58 0.61 -2.79 -1.11
C ILE A 58 0.76 -1.87 -2.33
N VAL A 59 1.55 -2.27 -3.33
CA VAL A 59 1.69 -1.51 -4.59
C VAL A 59 0.34 -1.38 -5.30
N GLU A 60 -0.39 -2.49 -5.43
CA GLU A 60 -1.70 -2.50 -6.07
C GLU A 60 -2.78 -1.77 -5.25
N LEU A 61 -2.73 -1.88 -3.92
CA LEU A 61 -3.60 -1.11 -3.02
C LEU A 61 -3.42 0.41 -3.22
N VAL A 62 -2.17 0.87 -3.30
CA VAL A 62 -1.86 2.29 -3.56
C VAL A 62 -2.31 2.71 -4.95
N ARG A 63 -2.08 1.89 -5.98
CA ARG A 63 -2.54 2.16 -7.34
C ARG A 63 -4.06 2.39 -7.39
N ASN A 64 -4.83 1.51 -6.78
CA ASN A 64 -6.28 1.67 -6.72
C ASN A 64 -6.67 2.94 -5.97
N ALA A 65 -6.00 3.23 -4.84
CA ALA A 65 -6.26 4.44 -4.09
C ALA A 65 -5.96 5.74 -4.86
N VAL A 66 -4.91 5.75 -5.71
CA VAL A 66 -4.62 6.91 -6.57
C VAL A 66 -5.78 7.20 -7.53
N VAL A 67 -6.39 6.15 -8.11
CA VAL A 67 -7.52 6.30 -9.03
C VAL A 67 -8.71 6.95 -8.33
N ASP A 68 -9.03 6.51 -7.11
CA ASP A 68 -10.18 7.02 -6.35
C ASP A 68 -9.93 8.42 -5.76
N LEU A 69 -8.69 8.69 -5.34
CA LEU A 69 -8.34 9.90 -4.56
C LEU A 69 -7.77 11.03 -5.43
N GLY A 70 -7.29 10.72 -6.64
CA GLY A 70 -6.78 11.69 -7.60
C GLY A 70 -7.75 12.84 -7.89
N PRO A 71 -9.04 12.57 -8.20
CA PRO A 71 -10.07 13.61 -8.40
C PRO A 71 -10.33 14.48 -7.17
N LEU A 72 -9.94 14.02 -5.98
CA LEU A 72 -10.08 14.73 -4.71
C LEU A 72 -8.84 15.56 -4.35
N ARG A 73 -7.86 15.68 -5.27
CA ARG A 73 -6.55 16.35 -5.06
C ARG A 73 -5.77 15.78 -3.86
N ILE A 74 -6.02 14.51 -3.53
CA ILE A 74 -5.26 13.78 -2.51
C ILE A 74 -4.22 12.95 -3.25
N ARG A 75 -2.94 13.20 -2.98
CA ARG A 75 -1.83 12.46 -3.59
C ARG A 75 -1.58 11.20 -2.81
N VAL A 76 -1.35 10.08 -3.49
CA VAL A 76 -0.88 8.85 -2.84
C VAL A 76 0.38 8.40 -3.55
N ASN A 77 1.45 8.23 -2.78
CA ASN A 77 2.75 7.79 -3.27
C ASN A 77 3.21 6.55 -2.51
N ILE A 78 4.15 5.84 -3.13
CA ILE A 78 4.78 4.68 -2.53
C ILE A 78 6.29 4.85 -2.53
N VAL A 79 6.93 4.47 -1.44
CA VAL A 79 8.39 4.39 -1.35
C VAL A 79 8.77 2.93 -1.32
N SER A 80 9.67 2.52 -2.23
CA SER A 80 10.18 1.15 -2.31
C SER A 80 11.68 1.17 -2.05
N PRO A 81 12.12 0.96 -0.79
CA PRO A 81 13.53 0.87 -0.47
C PRO A 81 14.20 -0.29 -1.21
N TYR A 82 15.46 -0.05 -1.60
CA TYR A 82 16.40 -1.07 -2.02
C TYR A 82 17.31 -1.33 -0.82
N GLU A 83 16.99 -2.37 -0.07
CA GLU A 83 17.85 -3.17 0.82
C GLU A 83 17.00 -4.25 1.50
#